data_AF-A0A090N737-F1
#
_entry.id   AF-A0A090N737-F1
#
_cell.length_a   1.000
_cell.length_b   1.000
_cell.length_c   1.000
_cell.angle_alpha   90.00
_cell.angle_beta   90.00
_cell.angle_gamma   90.00
#
_symmetry.space_group_name_H-M   'P 1'
#
loop_
_entity.id
_entity.type
_entity.pdbx_description
1 polymer ?
#
loop_
_entity_poly.entity_id
_entity_poly.type
_entity_poly.pdbx_seq_one_letter_code
_entity_poly.pdbx_strand_id
1 'polypeptide(L)'
;MMASPDDDDLELQAYLDGECDANAAHAFEKRLASDEGLRLRFEQMLALSNAVRAIPQEDMPATLRARVGATVAGESPRGQRWSWRALAAAVIVGVLISAASILALDQYRSRQELVQQVIASHVRGLLASQPFDVASSDSHVVRPWFISRIARSPQVLNLAQQGFTLSGGRIDVVGNTPVPTVVYKHDTHVVSLTVLAPGLSLPVVSQSGYQALSWSDGKATYVAVCDLPVKDLANFRRIFTAASS
;
A
#
# COMPACT_ATOMS: atom_id res chain seq x y z
N MET A 1 19.46 -60.63 19.61
CA MET A 1 20.26 -59.40 19.74
C MET A 1 20.09 -58.99 21.19
N MET A 2 21.07 -59.30 22.05
CA MET A 2 20.98 -58.97 23.48
C MET A 2 21.08 -57.46 23.61
N ALA A 3 20.10 -56.84 24.27
CA ALA A 3 20.14 -55.44 24.65
C ALA A 3 21.41 -55.19 25.49
N SER A 4 21.99 -54.00 25.35
CA SER A 4 23.16 -53.63 26.14
C SER A 4 22.74 -53.49 27.60
N PRO A 5 23.61 -53.72 28.60
CA PRO A 5 23.25 -53.62 30.02
C PRO A 5 22.60 -52.28 30.42
N ASP A 6 22.95 -51.18 29.73
CA ASP A 6 22.36 -49.84 29.90
C ASP A 6 20.90 -49.75 29.42
N ASP A 7 20.54 -50.46 28.34
CA ASP A 7 19.16 -50.48 27.82
C ASP A 7 18.23 -51.21 28.79
N ASP A 8 18.73 -52.27 29.45
CA ASP A 8 17.94 -53.05 30.40
C ASP A 8 17.61 -52.27 31.67
N ASP A 9 18.51 -51.39 32.11
CA ASP A 9 18.28 -50.53 33.28
C ASP A 9 17.27 -49.41 32.96
N LEU A 10 17.26 -48.90 31.72
CA LEU A 10 16.27 -47.92 31.25
C LEU A 10 14.88 -48.54 31.10
N GLU A 11 14.77 -49.74 30.52
CA GLU A 11 13.50 -50.47 30.43
C GLU A 11 12.95 -50.83 31.82
N LEU A 12 13.82 -51.22 32.75
CA LEU A 12 13.47 -51.50 34.14
C LEU A 12 12.91 -50.27 34.84
N GLN A 13 13.56 -49.12 34.72
CA GLN A 13 13.09 -47.86 35.32
C GLN A 13 11.76 -47.41 34.71
N ALA A 14 11.63 -47.45 33.38
CA ALA A 14 10.39 -47.11 32.70
C ALA A 14 9.21 -48.02 33.13
N TYR A 15 9.46 -49.32 33.36
CA TYR A 15 8.45 -50.24 33.88
C TYR A 15 8.04 -49.89 35.32
N LEU A 16 9.00 -49.54 36.18
CA LEU A 16 8.73 -49.17 37.58
C LEU A 16 7.98 -47.83 37.71
N ASP A 17 8.26 -46.87 36.83
CA ASP A 17 7.60 -45.56 36.81
C ASP A 17 6.24 -45.59 36.10
N GLY A 18 5.89 -46.71 35.44
CA GLY A 18 4.62 -46.89 34.72
C GLY A 18 4.57 -46.20 33.36
N GLU A 19 5.73 -45.80 32.82
CA GLU A 19 5.88 -45.10 31.54
C GLU A 19 6.04 -46.07 30.34
N CYS A 20 6.01 -47.38 30.57
CA CYS A 20 5.98 -48.39 29.52
C CYS A 20 4.60 -48.49 28.85
N ASP A 21 4.58 -48.55 27.52
CA ASP A 21 3.37 -48.97 26.81
C ASP A 21 3.04 -50.45 27.06
N ALA A 22 1.80 -50.86 26.75
CA ALA A 22 1.32 -52.21 27.03
C ALA A 22 2.12 -53.33 26.33
N ASN A 23 2.71 -53.05 25.16
CA ASN A 23 3.48 -54.05 24.43
C ASN A 23 4.89 -54.18 25.02
N ALA A 24 5.52 -53.06 25.36
CA ALA A 24 6.81 -53.01 26.03
C ALA A 24 6.76 -53.64 27.42
N ALA A 25 5.71 -53.34 28.21
CA ALA A 25 5.48 -53.96 29.51
C ALA A 25 5.36 -55.49 29.41
N HIS A 26 4.58 -56.00 28.46
CA HIS A 26 4.42 -57.44 28.28
C HIS A 26 5.69 -58.14 27.78
N ALA A 27 6.48 -57.48 26.93
CA ALA A 27 7.79 -57.98 26.49
C ALA A 27 8.77 -58.05 27.66
N PHE A 28 8.80 -57.00 28.50
CA PHE A 28 9.65 -56.94 29.69
C PHE A 28 9.27 -58.02 30.73
N GLU A 29 7.98 -58.26 30.98
CA GLU A 29 7.50 -59.32 31.88
C GLU A 29 7.95 -60.72 31.44
N LYS A 30 7.93 -61.00 30.13
CA LYS A 30 8.46 -62.26 29.58
C LYS A 30 9.96 -62.42 29.81
N ARG A 31 10.72 -61.34 29.68
CA ARG A 31 12.17 -61.32 29.94
C ARG A 31 12.43 -61.52 31.43
N LEU A 32 11.70 -60.82 32.29
CA LEU A 32 11.76 -60.98 33.73
C LEU A 32 11.46 -62.42 34.15
N ALA A 33 10.53 -63.12 33.49
CA ALA A 33 10.24 -64.51 33.79
C ALA A 33 11.37 -65.50 33.39
N SER A 34 12.25 -65.12 32.46
CA SER A 34 13.27 -65.98 31.86
C SER A 34 14.71 -65.68 32.30
N ASP A 35 14.99 -64.47 32.80
CA ASP A 35 16.33 -64.04 33.21
C ASP A 35 16.42 -63.82 34.74
N GLU A 36 17.22 -64.65 35.41
CA GLU A 36 17.45 -64.57 36.85
C GLU A 36 18.24 -63.31 37.27
N GLY A 37 19.17 -62.83 36.44
CA GLY A 37 19.95 -61.63 36.71
C GLY A 37 19.08 -60.37 36.65
N LEU A 38 18.17 -60.29 35.68
CA LEU A 38 17.21 -59.19 35.56
C LEU A 38 16.22 -59.18 36.73
N ARG A 39 15.75 -60.35 37.19
CA ARG A 39 14.90 -60.46 38.38
C ARG A 39 15.56 -59.92 39.64
N LEU A 40 16.82 -60.27 39.86
CA LEU A 40 17.55 -59.86 41.05
C LEU A 40 17.72 -58.33 41.09
N ARG A 41 17.99 -57.71 39.93
CA ARG A 41 18.06 -56.25 39.81
C ARG A 41 16.69 -55.58 40.01
N PHE A 42 15.62 -56.15 39.44
CA PHE A 42 14.26 -55.67 39.64
C PHE A 42 13.89 -55.66 41.13
N GLU A 43 14.17 -56.76 41.86
CA GLU A 43 13.91 -56.85 43.30
C GLU A 43 14.73 -55.84 44.12
N GLN A 44 16.01 -55.64 43.77
CA GLN A 44 16.87 -54.63 44.41
C GLN A 44 16.33 -53.21 44.21
N MET A 45 15.93 -52.87 42.98
CA MET A 45 15.40 -51.55 42.65
C MET A 45 14.04 -51.30 43.32
N LEU A 46 13.18 -52.32 43.35
CA LEU A 46 11.90 -52.26 44.05
C LEU A 46 12.08 -52.09 45.56
N ALA A 47 13.03 -52.81 46.16
CA ALA A 47 13.37 -52.67 47.57
C ALA A 47 13.91 -51.27 47.90
N LEU A 48 14.79 -50.71 47.06
CA LEU A 48 15.29 -49.35 47.19
C LEU A 48 14.16 -48.32 47.08
N SER A 49 13.31 -48.44 46.06
CA SER A 49 12.17 -47.54 45.86
C SER A 49 11.21 -47.56 47.05
N ASN A 50 10.90 -48.74 47.58
CA ASN A 50 10.09 -48.88 48.78
C ASN A 50 10.75 -48.28 50.02
N ALA A 51 12.07 -48.45 50.19
CA ALA A 51 12.81 -47.84 51.29
C ALA A 51 12.80 -46.31 51.21
N VAL A 52 12.97 -45.73 50.02
CA VAL A 52 12.88 -44.29 49.78
C VAL A 52 11.46 -43.78 50.05
N ARG A 53 10.43 -44.51 49.60
CA ARG A 53 9.03 -44.14 49.80
C ARG A 53 8.57 -44.27 51.26
N ALA A 54 9.25 -45.11 52.06
CA ALA A 54 9.02 -45.25 53.50
C ALA A 54 9.68 -44.14 54.33
N ILE A 55 10.55 -43.30 53.74
CA ILE A 55 11.08 -42.11 54.40
C ILE A 55 9.90 -41.19 54.72
N PRO A 56 9.71 -40.78 56.01
CA PRO A 56 8.66 -39.84 56.37
C PRO A 56 8.80 -38.57 55.53
N GLN A 57 7.80 -38.28 54.70
CA GLN A 57 7.75 -36.98 54.05
C GLN A 57 7.43 -35.94 55.12
N GLU A 58 8.35 -35.01 55.35
CA GLU A 58 8.03 -33.82 56.14
C GLU A 58 6.90 -33.07 55.44
N ASP A 59 5.89 -32.68 56.20
CA ASP A 59 4.82 -31.81 55.71
C ASP A 59 5.45 -30.56 55.12
N MET A 60 5.26 -30.35 53.81
CA MET A 60 5.80 -29.20 53.12
C MET A 60 5.37 -27.92 53.84
N PRO A 61 6.31 -27.08 54.32
CA PRO A 61 6.01 -25.88 55.09
C PRO A 61 5.02 -25.01 54.32
N ALA A 62 3.99 -24.50 55.01
CA ALA A 62 2.97 -23.66 54.40
C ALA A 62 3.57 -22.45 53.65
N THR A 63 4.72 -21.96 54.13
CA THR A 63 5.51 -20.89 53.50
C THR A 63 6.07 -21.29 52.13
N LEU A 64 6.52 -22.53 51.97
CA LEU A 64 7.06 -23.02 50.71
C LEU A 64 5.94 -23.30 49.71
N ARG A 65 4.81 -23.87 50.17
CA ARG A 65 3.59 -24.04 49.38
C ARG A 65 3.04 -22.69 48.90
N ALA A 66 3.06 -21.66 49.75
CA ALA A 66 2.65 -20.30 49.39
C ALA A 66 3.61 -19.65 48.37
N ARG A 67 4.93 -19.86 48.51
CA ARG A 67 5.92 -19.34 47.56
C ARG A 67 5.82 -20.01 46.18
N VAL A 68 5.68 -21.33 46.14
CA VAL A 68 5.47 -22.08 44.88
C VAL A 68 4.12 -21.72 44.26
N GLY A 69 3.07 -21.61 45.07
CA GLY A 69 1.76 -21.14 44.61
C GLY A 69 1.82 -19.73 44.04
N ALA A 70 2.60 -18.83 44.62
CA ALA A 70 2.80 -17.47 44.12
C ALA A 70 3.63 -17.40 42.84
N THR A 71 4.64 -18.26 42.68
CA THR A 71 5.43 -18.34 41.43
C THR A 71 4.61 -18.95 40.29
N VAL A 72 3.83 -19.98 40.56
CA VAL A 72 2.96 -20.63 39.55
C VAL A 72 1.72 -19.78 39.24
N ALA A 73 1.14 -19.07 40.22
CA ALA A 73 0.04 -18.13 39.98
C ALA A 73 0.50 -16.88 39.21
N GLY A 74 1.78 -16.50 39.34
CA GLY A 74 2.42 -15.47 38.52
C GLY A 74 2.56 -15.85 37.03
N GLU A 75 2.51 -17.15 36.74
CA GLU A 75 2.57 -17.76 35.41
C GLU A 75 1.19 -18.22 34.92
N SER A 76 0.12 -17.53 35.34
CA SER A 76 -1.08 -17.54 34.51
C SER A 76 -0.66 -16.96 33.16
N PRO A 77 -0.82 -17.66 32.02
CA PRO A 77 -0.68 -17.00 30.74
C PRO A 77 -1.78 -15.95 30.77
N ARG A 78 -1.41 -14.69 30.96
CA ARG A 78 -2.20 -13.57 30.48
C ARG A 78 -2.12 -13.70 28.97
N GLY A 79 -2.80 -14.71 28.43
CA GLY A 79 -3.26 -14.74 27.07
C GLY A 79 -4.12 -13.50 27.00
N GLN A 80 -3.51 -12.42 26.52
CA GLN A 80 -4.20 -11.29 25.97
C GLN A 80 -5.07 -11.93 24.90
N ARG A 81 -6.27 -12.37 25.27
CA ARG A 81 -7.27 -12.90 24.37
C ARG A 81 -7.60 -11.71 23.51
N TRP A 82 -6.87 -11.55 22.40
CA TRP A 82 -7.27 -10.61 21.38
C TRP A 82 -8.69 -11.00 21.08
N SER A 83 -9.61 -10.11 21.44
CA SER A 83 -11.00 -10.38 21.17
C SER A 83 -11.05 -10.62 19.67
N TRP A 84 -11.61 -11.74 19.25
CA TRP A 84 -11.81 -12.02 17.82
C TRP A 84 -12.51 -10.83 17.13
N ARG A 85 -13.24 -10.02 17.91
CA ARG A 85 -13.80 -8.71 17.56
C ARG A 85 -12.72 -7.66 17.26
N ALA A 86 -11.66 -7.54 18.06
CA ALA A 86 -10.51 -6.67 17.76
C ALA A 86 -9.74 -7.13 16.52
N LEU A 87 -9.55 -8.44 16.33
CA LEU A 87 -8.95 -8.98 15.10
C LEU A 87 -9.83 -8.69 13.88
N ALA A 88 -11.15 -8.95 13.97
CA ALA A 88 -12.09 -8.63 12.91
C ALA A 88 -12.14 -7.13 12.61
N ALA A 89 -12.12 -6.28 13.64
CA ALA A 89 -12.04 -4.84 13.47
C ALA A 89 -10.74 -4.40 12.78
N ALA A 90 -9.59 -4.98 13.15
CA ALA A 90 -8.31 -4.70 12.51
C ALA A 90 -8.29 -5.10 11.02
N VAL A 91 -8.89 -6.25 10.68
CA VAL A 91 -9.03 -6.67 9.27
C VAL A 91 -9.92 -5.70 8.50
N ILE A 92 -11.08 -5.31 9.05
CA ILE A 92 -11.98 -4.35 8.40
C ILE A 92 -11.27 -3.02 8.16
N VAL A 93 -10.58 -2.48 9.18
CA VAL A 93 -9.81 -1.24 9.06
C VAL A 93 -8.70 -1.38 8.01
N GLY A 94 -7.98 -2.51 8.01
CA GLY A 94 -6.95 -2.79 7.01
C GLY A 94 -7.49 -2.83 5.58
N VAL A 95 -8.65 -3.48 5.36
CA VAL A 95 -9.33 -3.52 4.07
C VAL A 95 -9.77 -2.12 3.63
N LEU A 96 -10.35 -1.32 4.54
CA LEU A 96 -10.80 0.03 4.23
C LEU A 96 -9.63 0.96 3.86
N ILE A 97 -8.52 0.89 4.61
CA ILE A 97 -7.31 1.66 4.30
C ILE A 97 -6.72 1.22 2.96
N SER A 98 -6.64 -0.09 2.70
CA SER A 98 -6.14 -0.63 1.44
C SER A 98 -7.02 -0.18 0.26
N ALA A 99 -8.34 -0.28 0.38
CA ALA A 99 -9.28 0.15 -0.66
C ALA A 99 -9.16 1.65 -0.93
N ALA A 100 -9.12 2.48 0.12
CA ALA A 100 -8.92 3.92 0.00
C ALA A 100 -7.58 4.27 -0.67
N SER A 101 -6.51 3.54 -0.34
CA SER A 101 -5.17 3.72 -0.92
C SER A 101 -5.15 3.37 -2.41
N ILE A 102 -5.77 2.27 -2.81
CA ILE A 102 -5.89 1.87 -4.21
C ILE A 102 -6.66 2.92 -5.00
N LEU A 103 -7.80 3.38 -4.50
CA LEU A 103 -8.60 4.43 -5.15
C LEU A 103 -7.85 5.76 -5.24
N ALA A 104 -7.06 6.12 -4.23
CA ALA A 104 -6.24 7.33 -4.26
C ALA A 104 -5.11 7.24 -5.29
N LEU A 105 -4.42 6.09 -5.37
CA LEU A 105 -3.36 5.84 -6.34
C LEU A 105 -3.89 5.81 -7.78
N ASP A 106 -5.04 5.18 -7.99
CA ASP A 106 -5.68 5.12 -9.30
C ASP A 106 -6.05 6.54 -9.78
N GLN A 107 -6.69 7.34 -8.93
CA GLN A 107 -6.98 8.74 -9.24
C GLN A 107 -5.72 9.56 -9.55
N TYR A 108 -4.63 9.34 -8.81
CA TYR A 108 -3.38 10.04 -9.06
C TYR A 108 -2.79 9.66 -10.42
N ARG A 109 -2.79 8.37 -10.77
CA ARG A 109 -2.34 7.86 -12.08
C ARG A 109 -3.19 8.41 -13.22
N SER A 110 -4.52 8.35 -13.11
CA SER A 110 -5.41 8.91 -14.14
C SER A 110 -5.17 10.42 -14.36
N ARG A 111 -4.90 11.18 -13.29
CA ARG A 111 -4.56 12.61 -13.40
C ARG A 111 -3.21 12.84 -14.07
N GLN A 112 -2.20 12.00 -13.80
CA GLN A 112 -0.92 12.05 -14.50
C GLN A 112 -1.08 11.73 -15.99
N GLU A 113 -1.79 10.66 -16.32
CA GLU A 113 -2.09 10.28 -17.71
C GLU A 113 -2.82 11.40 -18.47
N LEU A 114 -3.77 12.06 -17.81
CA LEU A 114 -4.49 13.20 -18.40
C LEU A 114 -3.54 14.35 -18.76
N VAL A 115 -2.62 14.73 -17.85
CA VAL A 115 -1.62 15.76 -18.14
C VAL A 115 -0.69 15.32 -19.28
N GLN A 116 -0.26 14.06 -19.30
CA GLN A 116 0.56 13.52 -20.39
C GLN A 116 -0.15 13.58 -21.75
N GLN A 117 -1.45 13.34 -21.78
CA GLN A 117 -2.26 13.47 -23.00
C GLN A 117 -2.37 14.93 -23.47
N VAL A 118 -2.45 15.90 -22.54
CA VAL A 118 -2.42 17.33 -22.89
C VAL A 118 -1.03 17.72 -23.44
N ILE A 119 0.06 17.20 -22.87
CA ILE A 119 1.40 17.41 -23.42
C ILE A 119 1.52 16.77 -24.81
N ALA A 120 0.98 15.57 -24.99
CA ALA A 120 0.96 14.90 -26.29
C ALA A 120 0.14 15.66 -27.33
N SER A 121 -0.98 16.29 -26.94
CA SER A 121 -1.78 17.13 -27.85
C SER A 121 -1.05 18.41 -28.23
N HIS A 122 -0.31 19.01 -27.29
CA HIS A 122 0.58 20.13 -27.56
C HIS A 122 1.66 19.77 -28.59
N VAL A 123 2.39 18.66 -28.37
CA VAL A 123 3.42 18.17 -29.30
C VAL A 123 2.83 17.87 -30.67
N ARG A 124 1.66 17.22 -30.72
CA ARG A 124 0.95 16.96 -31.99
C ARG A 124 0.62 18.25 -32.73
N GLY A 125 0.18 19.29 -32.02
CA GLY A 125 -0.06 20.61 -32.59
C GLY A 125 1.21 21.25 -33.17
N LEU A 126 2.36 21.07 -32.51
CA LEU A 126 3.65 21.56 -33.03
C LEU A 126 4.13 20.83 -34.28
N LEU A 127 3.81 19.54 -34.41
CA LEU A 127 4.20 18.72 -35.56
C LEU A 127 3.30 18.95 -36.79
N ALA A 128 2.12 19.54 -36.60
CA ALA A 128 1.22 19.88 -37.69
C ALA A 128 1.74 21.08 -38.50
N SER A 129 1.33 21.20 -39.76
CA SER A 129 1.69 22.34 -40.61
C SER A 129 1.27 23.68 -40.00
N GLN A 130 0.18 23.68 -39.22
CA GLN A 130 -0.27 24.80 -38.41
C GLN A 130 -0.69 24.28 -37.03
N PRO A 131 -0.34 24.97 -35.93
CA PRO A 131 -0.66 24.53 -34.58
C PRO A 131 -2.11 24.83 -34.17
N PHE A 132 -2.96 25.30 -35.08
CA PHE A 132 -4.35 25.68 -34.85
C PHE A 132 -5.24 25.28 -36.04
N ASP A 133 -6.53 25.11 -35.78
CA ASP A 133 -7.55 24.86 -36.80
C ASP A 133 -8.18 26.17 -37.30
N VAL A 134 -8.24 27.19 -36.43
CA VAL A 134 -8.61 28.56 -36.77
C VAL A 134 -7.44 29.49 -36.56
N ALA A 135 -6.99 30.12 -37.64
CA ALA A 135 -5.86 31.05 -37.67
C ALA A 135 -6.34 32.49 -37.45
N SER A 136 -6.29 33.00 -36.23
CA SER A 136 -6.63 34.41 -35.96
C SER A 136 -6.04 34.90 -34.65
N SER A 137 -5.51 36.12 -34.69
CA SER A 137 -5.11 36.88 -33.50
C SER A 137 -6.25 37.69 -32.88
N ASP A 138 -7.44 37.65 -33.49
CA ASP A 138 -8.63 38.33 -32.99
C ASP A 138 -9.52 37.37 -32.19
N SER A 139 -9.70 37.70 -30.90
CA SER A 139 -10.59 36.97 -30.01
C SER A 139 -12.05 36.91 -30.51
N HIS A 140 -12.49 37.89 -31.30
CA HIS A 140 -13.85 37.94 -31.87
C HIS A 140 -14.03 37.01 -33.08
N VAL A 141 -12.94 36.44 -33.61
CA VAL A 141 -12.99 35.35 -34.60
C VAL A 141 -12.90 34.00 -33.90
N VAL A 142 -11.98 33.87 -32.95
CA VAL A 142 -11.70 32.58 -32.29
C VAL A 142 -12.82 32.16 -31.33
N ARG A 143 -13.44 33.08 -30.58
CA ARG A 143 -14.53 32.72 -29.64
C ARG A 143 -15.77 32.15 -30.37
N PRO A 144 -16.33 32.81 -31.41
CA PRO A 144 -17.48 32.24 -32.12
C PRO A 144 -17.16 30.91 -32.80
N TRP A 145 -15.92 30.74 -33.29
CA TRP A 145 -15.48 29.47 -33.87
C TRP A 145 -15.58 28.32 -32.86
N PHE A 146 -15.12 28.52 -31.61
CA PHE A 146 -15.29 27.51 -30.54
C PHE A 146 -16.75 27.24 -30.20
N ILE A 147 -17.57 28.28 -30.04
CA ILE A 147 -19.01 28.14 -29.71
C ILE A 147 -19.72 27.27 -30.75
N SER A 148 -19.34 27.37 -32.02
CA SER A 148 -19.93 26.57 -33.10
C SER A 148 -19.49 25.10 -33.14
N ARG A 149 -18.43 24.73 -32.41
CA ARG A 149 -17.77 23.42 -32.55
C ARG A 149 -17.75 22.57 -31.28
N ILE A 150 -17.78 23.19 -30.11
CA ILE A 150 -17.66 22.47 -28.83
C ILE A 150 -18.55 23.08 -27.76
N ALA A 151 -19.21 22.22 -26.98
CA ALA A 151 -20.12 22.64 -25.92
C ALA A 151 -19.44 23.49 -24.83
N ARG A 152 -18.16 23.23 -24.56
CA ARG A 152 -17.36 23.98 -23.60
C ARG A 152 -16.50 25.00 -24.35
N SER A 153 -16.95 26.24 -24.41
CA SER A 153 -16.18 27.33 -25.02
C SER A 153 -15.16 27.91 -24.04
N PRO A 154 -13.88 28.05 -24.43
CA PRO A 154 -12.84 28.60 -23.58
C PRO A 154 -12.94 30.12 -23.48
N GLN A 155 -12.34 30.69 -22.43
CA GLN A 155 -12.03 32.12 -22.43
C GLN A 155 -10.87 32.38 -23.39
N VAL A 156 -11.09 33.25 -24.38
CA VAL A 156 -10.06 33.68 -25.33
C VAL A 156 -9.73 35.14 -25.04
N LEU A 157 -8.62 35.38 -24.36
CA LEU A 157 -8.20 36.72 -23.95
C LEU A 157 -7.17 37.28 -24.93
N ASN A 158 -7.21 38.60 -25.15
CA ASN A 158 -6.15 39.30 -25.88
C ASN A 158 -5.04 39.67 -24.89
N LEU A 159 -3.90 38.99 -25.00
CA LEU A 159 -2.75 39.14 -24.12
C LEU A 159 -1.51 39.70 -24.85
N ALA A 160 -1.72 40.29 -26.03
CA ALA A 160 -0.63 40.74 -26.90
C ALA A 160 0.22 41.85 -26.23
N GLN A 161 -0.40 42.75 -25.48
CA GLN A 161 0.30 43.82 -24.74
C GLN A 161 1.21 43.29 -23.63
N GLN A 162 0.95 42.06 -23.16
CA GLN A 162 1.74 41.38 -22.14
C GLN A 162 2.73 40.37 -22.74
N GLY A 163 2.92 40.39 -24.07
CA GLY A 163 3.87 39.53 -24.79
C GLY A 163 3.31 38.17 -25.21
N PHE A 164 2.02 37.90 -25.01
CA PHE A 164 1.39 36.63 -25.41
C PHE A 164 0.36 36.87 -26.51
N THR A 165 0.80 36.79 -27.76
CA THR A 165 -0.08 37.07 -28.90
C THR A 165 -0.95 35.85 -29.20
N LEU A 166 -2.27 36.06 -29.27
CA LEU A 166 -3.21 35.04 -29.71
C LEU A 166 -2.86 34.63 -31.15
N SER A 167 -2.72 33.33 -31.40
CA SER A 167 -2.42 32.79 -32.73
C SER A 167 -3.60 32.03 -33.32
N GLY A 168 -4.51 31.52 -32.48
CA GLY A 168 -5.67 30.79 -32.93
C GLY A 168 -6.27 29.86 -31.88
N GLY A 169 -6.98 28.85 -32.37
CA GLY A 169 -7.56 27.80 -31.55
C GLY A 169 -7.65 26.47 -32.31
N ARG A 170 -7.72 25.38 -31.56
CA ARG A 170 -7.98 24.03 -32.09
C ARG A 170 -8.80 23.21 -31.12
N ILE A 171 -9.31 22.08 -31.59
CA ILE A 171 -9.95 21.08 -30.73
C ILE A 171 -9.03 19.87 -30.61
N ASP A 172 -8.56 19.62 -29.39
CA ASP A 172 -7.78 18.43 -29.07
C ASP A 172 -8.70 17.33 -28.48
N VAL A 173 -8.18 16.11 -28.37
CA VAL A 173 -8.86 15.00 -27.69
C VAL A 173 -8.01 14.55 -26.51
N VAL A 174 -8.56 14.65 -25.31
CA VAL A 174 -7.92 14.26 -24.04
C VAL A 174 -8.90 13.37 -23.28
N GLY A 175 -8.48 12.16 -22.90
CA GLY A 175 -9.32 11.20 -22.20
C GLY A 175 -10.60 10.85 -22.96
N ASN A 176 -10.49 10.62 -24.27
CA ASN A 176 -11.62 10.45 -25.20
C ASN A 176 -12.63 11.61 -25.24
N THR A 177 -12.29 12.76 -24.65
CA THR A 177 -13.15 13.94 -24.62
C THR A 177 -12.59 15.02 -25.52
N PRO A 178 -13.37 15.54 -26.49
CA PRO A 178 -12.99 16.75 -27.21
C PRO A 178 -12.85 17.92 -26.25
N VAL A 179 -11.73 18.62 -26.30
CA VAL A 179 -11.40 19.75 -25.43
C VAL A 179 -10.90 20.92 -26.26
N PRO A 180 -11.29 22.17 -25.95
CA PRO A 180 -10.77 23.32 -26.66
C PRO A 180 -9.34 23.62 -26.20
N THR A 181 -8.48 23.96 -27.16
CA THR A 181 -7.13 24.45 -26.90
C THR A 181 -6.93 25.79 -27.59
N VAL A 182 -6.71 26.84 -26.79
CA VAL A 182 -6.35 28.18 -27.30
C VAL A 182 -4.85 28.24 -27.49
N VAL A 183 -4.40 28.80 -28.61
CA VAL A 183 -2.99 28.82 -28.99
C VAL A 183 -2.47 30.24 -28.92
N TYR A 184 -1.52 30.45 -28.02
CA TYR A 184 -0.78 31.70 -27.88
C TYR A 184 0.66 31.53 -28.38
N LYS A 185 1.31 32.63 -28.70
CA LYS A 185 2.74 32.70 -28.98
C LYS A 185 3.42 33.70 -28.06
N HIS A 186 4.59 33.32 -27.59
CA HIS A 186 5.55 34.19 -26.92
C HIS A 186 6.86 34.11 -27.68
N ASP A 187 7.18 35.15 -28.44
CA ASP A 187 8.24 35.14 -29.45
C ASP A 187 8.12 33.95 -30.42
N THR A 188 9.05 32.99 -30.35
CA THR A 188 9.05 31.77 -31.16
C THR A 188 8.35 30.58 -30.49
N HIS A 189 8.05 30.69 -29.20
CA HIS A 189 7.47 29.62 -28.39
C HIS A 189 5.95 29.60 -28.50
N VAL A 190 5.38 28.42 -28.71
CA VAL A 190 3.93 28.21 -28.73
C VAL A 190 3.47 27.81 -27.34
N VAL A 191 2.48 28.52 -26.81
CA VAL A 191 1.81 28.18 -25.55
C VAL A 191 0.43 27.61 -25.90
N SER A 192 0.21 26.33 -25.60
CA SER A 192 -1.11 25.71 -25.74
C SER A 192 -1.85 25.77 -24.41
N LEU A 193 -3.02 26.41 -24.40
CA LEU A 193 -3.89 26.51 -23.24
C LEU A 193 -5.13 25.62 -23.46
N THR A 194 -5.09 24.41 -22.91
CA THR A 194 -6.19 23.45 -22.99
C THR A 194 -7.17 23.64 -21.82
N VAL A 195 -8.47 23.61 -22.11
CA VAL A 195 -9.52 23.80 -21.11
C VAL A 195 -10.27 22.49 -20.85
N LEU A 196 -10.21 22.04 -19.61
CA LEU A 196 -10.78 20.80 -19.12
C LEU A 196 -12.01 21.06 -18.23
N ALA A 197 -12.65 19.98 -17.77
CA ALA A 197 -13.73 20.07 -16.81
C ALA A 197 -13.28 20.74 -15.49
N PRO A 198 -14.18 21.47 -14.81
CA PRO A 198 -13.88 22.07 -13.52
C PRO A 198 -13.59 21.00 -12.45
N GLY A 199 -12.93 21.42 -11.37
CA GLY A 199 -12.66 20.57 -10.21
C GLY A 199 -11.49 19.59 -10.38
N LEU A 200 -10.83 19.56 -11.54
CA LEU A 200 -9.63 18.76 -11.74
C LEU A 200 -8.43 19.44 -11.07
N SER A 201 -7.85 18.76 -10.09
CA SER A 201 -6.54 19.10 -9.52
C SER A 201 -5.49 18.23 -10.18
N LEU A 202 -4.71 18.83 -11.08
CA LEU A 202 -3.71 18.16 -11.89
C LEU A 202 -2.30 18.45 -11.36
N PRO A 203 -1.37 17.48 -11.43
CA PRO A 203 0.00 17.70 -11.04
C PRO A 203 0.72 18.61 -12.04
N VAL A 204 1.66 19.41 -11.54
CA VAL A 204 2.65 20.07 -12.40
C VAL A 204 3.61 19.01 -12.91
N VAL A 205 3.78 18.93 -14.23
CA VAL A 205 4.62 17.92 -14.88
C VAL A 205 5.60 18.61 -15.80
N SER A 206 6.86 18.18 -15.76
CA SER A 206 7.84 18.49 -16.78
C SER A 206 8.26 17.20 -17.46
N GLN A 207 8.13 17.15 -18.78
CA GLN A 207 8.41 15.96 -19.58
C GLN A 207 8.99 16.36 -20.94
N SER A 208 10.11 15.75 -21.33
CA SER A 208 10.74 15.95 -22.64
C SER A 208 11.00 17.42 -23.02
N GLY A 209 11.34 18.26 -22.03
CA GLY A 209 11.57 19.69 -22.23
C GLY A 209 10.30 20.56 -22.18
N TYR A 210 9.12 19.96 -22.21
CA TYR A 210 7.85 20.67 -22.03
C TYR A 210 7.47 20.75 -20.57
N GLN A 211 6.75 21.80 -20.23
CA GLN A 211 6.23 22.06 -18.91
C GLN A 211 4.72 22.26 -18.99
N ALA A 212 4.00 21.61 -18.08
CA ALA A 212 2.57 21.71 -17.94
C ALA A 212 2.22 22.35 -16.59
N LEU A 213 1.55 23.50 -16.64
CA LEU A 213 1.06 24.21 -15.47
C LEU A 213 -0.46 24.26 -15.50
N SER A 214 -1.10 23.81 -14.42
CA SER A 214 -2.57 23.82 -14.31
C SER A 214 -3.09 24.80 -13.26
N TRP A 215 -4.25 25.40 -13.52
CA TRP A 215 -5.01 26.18 -12.54
C TRP A 215 -6.52 26.04 -12.82
N SER A 216 -7.35 26.55 -11.91
CA SER A 216 -8.81 26.51 -12.05
C SER A 216 -9.43 27.82 -11.59
N ASP A 217 -10.53 28.21 -12.21
CA ASP A 217 -11.34 29.40 -11.88
C ASP A 217 -12.76 29.02 -11.40
N GLY A 218 -12.97 27.76 -11.04
CA GLY A 218 -14.28 27.21 -10.64
C GLY A 218 -15.20 26.87 -11.82
N LYS A 219 -15.01 27.48 -13.00
CA LYS A 219 -15.77 27.17 -14.22
C LYS A 219 -15.07 26.14 -15.09
N ALA A 220 -13.73 26.13 -15.08
CA ALA A 220 -12.92 25.17 -15.80
C ALA A 220 -11.55 24.95 -15.14
N THR A 221 -10.90 23.84 -15.49
CA THR A 221 -9.48 23.62 -15.23
C THR A 221 -8.69 23.93 -16.50
N TYR A 222 -7.72 24.82 -16.40
CA TYR A 222 -6.81 25.20 -17.48
C TYR A 222 -5.50 24.45 -17.33
N VAL A 223 -4.92 24.02 -18.45
CA VAL A 223 -3.58 23.44 -18.51
C VAL A 223 -2.81 24.15 -19.62
N ALA A 224 -1.80 24.93 -19.23
CA ALA A 224 -0.88 25.55 -20.17
C ALA A 224 0.33 24.64 -20.37
N VAL A 225 0.67 24.36 -21.64
CA VAL A 225 1.85 23.60 -22.03
C VAL A 225 2.74 24.43 -22.95
N CYS A 226 4.03 24.47 -22.63
CA CYS A 226 5.05 25.16 -23.41
C CYS A 226 6.46 24.59 -23.11
N ASP A 227 7.43 24.87 -23.96
CA ASP A 227 8.86 24.62 -23.78
C ASP A 227 9.60 25.79 -23.08
N LEU A 228 8.88 26.84 -22.69
CA LEU A 228 9.40 27.96 -21.91
C LEU A 228 9.85 27.55 -20.50
N PRO A 229 10.79 28.28 -19.88
CA PRO A 229 11.11 28.15 -18.45
C PRO A 229 9.87 28.27 -17.54
N VAL A 230 9.90 27.57 -16.38
CA VAL A 230 8.79 27.54 -15.40
C VAL A 230 8.35 28.94 -14.99
N LYS A 231 9.29 29.88 -14.90
CA LYS A 231 9.02 31.27 -14.52
C LYS A 231 8.15 31.99 -15.55
N ASP A 232 8.39 31.77 -16.83
CA ASP A 232 7.66 32.45 -17.91
C ASP A 232 6.27 31.85 -18.09
N LEU A 233 6.14 30.53 -17.96
CA LEU A 233 4.84 29.86 -17.95
C LEU A 233 4.01 30.25 -16.70
N ALA A 234 4.64 30.44 -15.55
CA ALA A 234 4.00 30.99 -14.37
C ALA A 234 3.56 32.45 -14.57
N ASN A 235 4.36 33.26 -15.28
CA ASN A 235 3.98 34.62 -15.66
C ASN A 235 2.76 34.62 -16.60
N PHE A 236 2.71 33.73 -17.58
CA PHE A 236 1.53 33.53 -18.44
C PHE A 236 0.27 33.26 -17.62
N ARG A 237 0.33 32.29 -16.68
CA ARG A 237 -0.80 32.01 -15.78
C ARG A 237 -1.23 33.26 -15.01
N ARG A 238 -0.29 34.00 -14.44
CA ARG A 238 -0.58 35.23 -13.67
C ARG A 238 -1.31 36.27 -14.52
N ILE A 239 -0.81 36.52 -15.73
CA ILE A 239 -1.42 37.45 -16.70
C ILE A 239 -2.81 36.99 -17.08
N PHE A 240 -2.98 35.71 -17.42
CA PHE A 240 -4.26 35.13 -17.80
C PHE A 240 -5.29 35.25 -16.67
N THR A 241 -4.93 34.86 -15.44
CA THR A 241 -5.82 34.93 -14.28
C THR A 241 -6.24 36.37 -13.97
N ALA A 242 -5.30 37.31 -14.05
CA ALA A 242 -5.58 38.74 -13.83
C ALA A 242 -6.54 39.31 -14.89
N ALA A 243 -6.41 38.90 -16.16
CA ALA A 243 -7.27 39.35 -17.25
C ALA A 243 -8.63 38.62 -17.31
N SER A 244 -8.76 37.47 -16.64
CA SER A 244 -10.01 36.71 -16.53
C SER A 244 -10.89 37.11 -15.33
N SER A 245 -10.36 37.95 -14.43
CA SER A 245 -11.04 38.39 -13.21
C SER A 245 -12.04 39.51 -13.48
#